data_AF-A0A1J7CLV8-F1
#
_entry.id   AF-A0A1J7CLV8-F1
#
_cell.length_a   1.000
_cell.length_b   1.000
_cell.length_c   1.000
_cell.angle_alpha   90.00
_cell.angle_beta   90.00
_cell.angle_gamma   90.00
#
_symmetry.space_group_name_H-M   'P 1'
#
loop_
_entity.id
_entity.type
_entity.pdbx_description
1 polymer ?
#
loop_
_entity_poly.entity_id
_entity_poly.type
_entity_poly.pdbx_seq_one_letter_code
_entity_poly.pdbx_strand_id
1 'polypeptide(L)' 'MKKYYVSGVREYDGVCERVTDEQSEFWTVYQRIKDCTSEAMFDLCFRSEAEEVVKVLEERDHLSEKNHKSIKDANN' A
#
# COMPACT_ATOMS: atom_id res chain seq x y z
N MET A 1 1.16 -4.04 12.83
CA MET A 1 0.16 -3.44 11.90
C MET A 1 0.81 -3.37 10.52
N LYS A 2 0.13 -3.78 9.44
CA LYS A 2 0.73 -3.78 8.09
C LYS A 2 0.99 -2.35 7.59
N LYS A 3 2.13 -2.14 6.93
CA LYS A 3 2.54 -0.85 6.35
C LYS A 3 1.71 -0.49 5.12
N TYR A 4 1.47 -1.46 4.25
CA TYR A 4 0.61 -1.30 3.07
C TYR A 4 -0.70 -2.06 3.27
N TYR A 5 -1.78 -1.55 2.69
CA TYR A 5 -3.07 -2.22 2.70
C TYR A 5 -3.95 -1.76 1.54
N VAL A 6 -4.89 -2.62 1.16
CA VAL A 6 -5.89 -2.32 0.12
C VAL A 6 -7.18 -1.86 0.79
N SER A 7 -7.86 -0.88 0.20
CA SER A 7 -9.25 -0.57 0.52
C SER A 7 -10.07 -0.43 -0.75
N GLY A 8 -11.30 -0.92 -0.66
CA GLY A 8 -12.35 -0.54 -1.59
C GLY A 8 -12.67 0.94 -1.50
N VAL A 9 -12.84 1.58 -2.67
CA VAL A 9 -13.13 3.01 -2.80
C VAL A 9 -14.25 3.23 -3.82
N ARG A 10 -15.10 4.21 -3.53
CA ARG A 10 -16.09 4.78 -4.45
C ARG A 10 -15.75 6.25 -4.66
N GLU A 11 -15.93 6.73 -5.89
CA GLU A 11 -15.82 8.15 -6.19
C GLU A 11 -17.19 8.73 -6.51
N TYR A 12 -17.56 9.81 -5.82
CA TYR A 12 -18.77 10.56 -6.12
C TYR A 12 -18.47 12.06 -6.09
N ASP A 13 -18.78 12.73 -7.21
CA ASP A 13 -18.57 14.18 -7.37
C ASP A 13 -17.13 14.64 -7.06
N GLY A 14 -16.14 13.85 -7.52
CA GLY A 14 -14.72 14.11 -7.28
C GLY A 14 -14.24 13.85 -5.85
N VAL A 15 -15.09 13.27 -5.00
CA VAL A 15 -14.75 12.87 -3.63
C VAL A 15 -14.60 11.35 -3.56
N CYS A 16 -13.46 10.89 -3.09
CA CYS A 16 -13.19 9.48 -2.85
C CYS A 16 -13.48 9.10 -1.40
N GLU A 17 -14.28 8.06 -1.19
CA GLU A 17 -14.58 7.50 0.12
C GLU A 17 -14.28 6.01 0.20
N ARG A 18 -13.83 5.55 1.38
CA ARG A 18 -13.62 4.13 1.63
C ARG A 18 -14.96 3.46 1.90
N VAL A 19 -15.22 2.37 1.17
CA VAL A 19 -16.49 1.64 1.23
C VAL A 19 -16.24 0.14 1.41
N THR A 20 -17.31 -0.64 1.57
CA THR A 20 -17.19 -2.10 1.60
C THR A 20 -16.84 -2.66 0.23
N ASP A 21 -16.37 -3.90 0.21
CA ASP A 21 -15.95 -4.59 -1.01
C ASP A 21 -17.08 -4.62 -2.06
N GLU A 22 -18.34 -4.79 -1.65
CA GLU A 22 -19.50 -4.84 -2.54
C GLU A 22 -19.87 -3.48 -3.14
N GLN A 23 -19.50 -2.40 -2.46
CA GLN A 23 -19.81 -1.03 -2.86
C GLN A 23 -18.68 -0.38 -3.65
N SER A 24 -17.52 -1.04 -3.72
CA SER A 24 -16.29 -0.53 -4.31
C SER A 24 -16.38 -0.45 -5.81
N GLU A 25 -15.94 0.67 -6.36
CA GLU A 25 -15.80 0.88 -7.81
C GLU A 25 -14.36 0.63 -8.26
N PHE A 26 -13.40 0.87 -7.38
CA PHE A 26 -11.98 0.56 -7.55
C PHE A 26 -11.31 0.28 -6.20
N TRP A 27 -10.04 -0.08 -6.26
CA TRP A 27 -9.23 -0.52 -5.13
C TRP A 27 -7.98 0.32 -5.01
N THR A 28 -7.86 1.03 -3.90
CA THR A 28 -6.70 1.88 -3.62
C THR A 28 -5.72 1.17 -2.69
N VAL A 29 -4.45 1.17 -3.07
CA VAL A 29 -3.34 0.78 -2.21
C VAL A 29 -2.94 1.98 -1.36
N TYR A 30 -2.98 1.82 -0.05
CA TYR A 30 -2.58 2.82 0.92
C TYR A 30 -1.29 2.45 1.61
N GLN A 31 -0.46 3.45 1.88
CA GLN A 31 0.68 3.36 2.78
C GLN A 31 0.35 4.04 4.11
N ARG A 32 0.51 3.32 5.22
CA ARG A 32 0.41 3.90 6.57
C ARG A 32 1.68 4.66 6.91
N ILE A 33 1.52 5.89 7.41
CA ILE A 33 2.64 6.73 7.86
C ILE A 33 2.60 6.94 9.38
N LYS A 34 3.59 7.64 9.93
CA LYS A 34 3.90 7.64 11.38
C LYS A 34 2.82 8.26 12.27
N ASP A 35 1.95 9.11 11.74
CA ASP A 35 0.94 9.87 12.48
C ASP A 35 -0.46 9.21 12.42
N CYS A 36 -0.51 7.90 12.21
CA CYS A 36 -1.74 7.12 12.01
C CYS A 36 -2.55 7.50 10.77
N THR A 37 -2.08 8.42 9.93
CA THR A 37 -2.69 8.69 8.64
C THR A 37 -2.22 7.68 7.59
N SER A 38 -2.82 7.76 6.40
CA SER A 38 -2.44 6.93 5.27
C SER A 38 -2.44 7.74 3.99
N GLU A 39 -1.47 7.46 3.13
CA GLU A 39 -1.32 8.07 1.82
C GLU A 39 -1.80 7.10 0.74
N ALA A 40 -2.59 7.58 -0.22
CA ALA A 40 -3.00 6.80 -1.38
C ALA A 40 -1.83 6.70 -2.38
N MET A 41 -1.50 5.49 -2.81
CA MET A 41 -0.32 5.23 -3.64
C MET A 41 -0.71 4.86 -5.08
N PHE A 42 -1.73 4.02 -5.24
CA PHE A 42 -2.16 3.47 -6.53
C PHE A 42 -3.65 3.15 -6.50
N ASP A 43 -4.36 3.44 -7.59
CA ASP A 43 -5.74 3.03 -7.81
C ASP A 43 -5.80 1.97 -8.90
N LEU A 44 -6.49 0.86 -8.61
CA LEU A 44 -6.56 -0.31 -9.47
C LEU A 44 -8.02 -0.72 -9.67
N CYS A 45 -8.36 -1.19 -10.87
CA CYS A 45 -9.71 -1.65 -11.17
C CYS A 45 -10.06 -2.94 -10.42
N PHE A 46 -9.08 -3.82 -10.18
CA PHE A 46 -9.31 -5.11 -9.56
C PHE A 46 -8.57 -5.26 -8.22
N ARG A 47 -9.26 -5.84 -7.24
CA ARG A 47 -8.70 -6.12 -5.91
C ARG A 47 -7.41 -6.91 -5.98
N SER A 48 -7.40 -7.96 -6.81
CA SER A 48 -6.26 -8.86 -6.95
C SER A 48 -5.01 -8.11 -7.42
N GLU A 49 -5.16 -7.12 -8.30
CA GLU A 49 -4.04 -6.30 -8.77
C GLU A 49 -3.50 -5.40 -7.66
N ALA A 50 -4.38 -4.76 -6.89
CA ALA A 50 -3.98 -3.98 -5.72
C ALA A 50 -3.26 -4.84 -4.66
N GLU A 51 -3.71 -6.08 -4.46
CA GLU A 51 -3.06 -7.03 -3.55
C GLU A 51 -1.68 -7.48 -4.07
N GLU A 52 -1.50 -7.67 -5.37
CA GLU A 52 -0.17 -7.93 -5.95
C GLU A 52 0.77 -6.74 -5.78
N VAL A 53 0.29 -5.50 -5.96
CA VAL A 53 1.09 -4.29 -5.70
C VAL A 53 1.55 -4.25 -4.25
N VAL A 54 0.71 -4.62 -3.28
CA VAL A 54 1.10 -4.71 -1.86
C VAL A 54 2.23 -5.70 -1.67
N LYS A 55 2.17 -6.89 -2.28
CA LYS A 55 3.25 -7.89 -2.18
C LYS A 55 4.57 -7.35 -2.73
N VAL A 56 4.54 -6.69 -3.89
CA VAL A 56 5.73 -6.07 -4.50
C VAL A 56 6.33 -4.99 -3.60
N LEU A 57 5.50 -4.14 -2.99
CA LEU A 57 5.97 -3.10 -2.08
C LEU A 57 6.57 -3.67 -0.79
N GLU A 58 5.98 -4.72 -0.23
CA GLU A 58 6.51 -5.44 0.93
C GLU A 58 7.87 -6.10 0.59
N GLU A 59 8.00 -6.74 -0.57
CA GLU A 59 9.25 -7.34 -1.03
C GLU A 59 10.35 -6.29 -1.25
N ARG A 60 10.01 -5.16 -1.90
CA ARG A 60 10.93 -4.04 -2.10
C ARG A 60 11.49 -3.54 -0.77
N ASP A 61 10.63 -3.33 0.23
CA ASP A 61 11.04 -2.83 1.54
C ASP A 61 11.93 -3.85 2.26
N HIS A 62 11.59 -5.14 2.21
CA HIS A 62 12.43 -6.21 2.76
C HIS A 62 13.83 -6.26 2.12
N LEU A 63 13.92 -6.11 0.80
CA LEU A 63 15.19 -6.04 0.08
C LEU A 63 16.00 -4.80 0.48
N SER A 64 15.35 -3.65 0.62
CA SER A 64 15.99 -2.41 1.07
C SER A 64 16.55 -2.53 2.49
N GLU A 65 15.80 -3.15 3.41
CA GLU A 65 16.25 -3.39 4.78
C GLU A 65 17.44 -4.35 4.83
N LYS A 66 17.42 -5.41 4.02
CA LYS A 66 18.52 -6.38 3.92
C LYS A 66 19.79 -5.70 3.41
N ASN A 67 19.68 -4.93 2.33
CA ASN A 67 20.81 -4.19 1.76
C ASN A 67 21.39 -3.19 2.75
N HIS A 68 20.54 -2.45 3.48
CA HIS A 68 21.00 -1.50 4.50
C HIS A 68 21.76 -2.17 5.65
N LYS A 69 21.32 -3.36 6.08
CA LYS A 69 22.05 -4.16 7.10
C LYS A 69 23.40 -4.63 6.57
N SER A 70 23.44 -5.23 5.37
CA SER A 70 24.69 -5.73 4.78
C SER A 70 25.74 -4.62 4.59
N ILE A 71 25.33 -3.39 4.23
CA ILE A 71 26.26 -2.25 4.12
C ILE A 71 26.81 -1.85 5.50
N LYS A 72 25.99 -1.88 6.56
CA LYS A 72 26.47 -1.57 7.90
C LYS A 72 27.46 -2.61 8.42
N ASP A 73 27.18 -3.88 8.19
CA ASP A 73 28.03 -4.99 8.64
C ASP A 73 29.39 -5.00 7.90
N ALA A 74 29.43 -4.54 6.64
CA ALA A 74 30.67 -4.45 5.87
C ALA A 74 31.58 -3.27 6.25
N ASN A 75 31.05 -2.26 6.98
CA ASN A 75 31.77 -1.04 7.35
C ASN A 75 32.16 -0.99 8.84
N ASN A 76 32.05 -2.11 9.56
CA ASN A 76 32.26 -2.23 11.00
C ASN A 76 33.27 -3.35 11.29
#